data_AF-A0A348ZHM6-F1
#
_entry.id   AF-A0A348ZHM6-F1
#
_cell.length_a   1.000
_cell.length_b   1.000
_cell.length_c   1.000
_cell.angle_alpha   90.00
_cell.angle_beta   90.00
_cell.angle_gamma   90.00
#
_symmetry.space_group_name_H-M   'P 1'
#
loop_
_entity.id
_entity.type
_entity.pdbx_description
1 polymer ?
#
loop_
_entity_poly.entity_id
_entity_poly.type
_entity_poly.pdbx_seq_one_letter_code
_entity_poly.pdbx_strand_id
1 'polypeptide(L)'
;MTAARRFQTKLLLLALCAATVACDSNTSNVPQRPAPNVLLILADDLGFSDLGAYGSEIPTPNFDALAQSGTLLTNFYANATCAPSRSMLLSGMDSHAVGFGFNPSAASRLPILRGEAGYSGDWPAHINSFVSQFSEAGYYTF
;
A
#
# COMPACT_ATOMS: atom_id res chain seq x y z
N MET A 1 27.58 -5.95 59.50
CA MET A 1 26.33 -5.26 59.10
C MET A 1 26.13 -5.24 57.56
N THR A 2 26.48 -6.32 56.84
CA THR A 2 26.61 -6.30 55.37
C THR A 2 25.76 -7.35 54.64
N ALA A 3 25.25 -8.37 55.37
CA ALA A 3 24.41 -9.43 54.81
C ALA A 3 22.92 -9.03 54.69
N ALA A 4 22.39 -8.28 55.66
CA ALA A 4 20.99 -7.84 55.67
C ALA A 4 20.65 -6.87 54.52
N ARG A 5 21.60 -6.03 54.10
CA ARG A 5 21.42 -5.11 52.96
C ARG A 5 21.30 -5.86 51.63
N ARG A 6 22.05 -6.95 51.43
CA ARG A 6 22.02 -7.76 50.18
C ARG A 6 20.72 -8.55 50.01
N PHE A 7 20.02 -8.85 51.10
CA PHE A 7 18.72 -9.53 51.06
C PHE A 7 17.58 -8.56 50.73
N GLN A 8 17.63 -7.33 51.28
CA GLN A 8 16.65 -6.28 50.95
C GLN A 8 16.74 -5.79 49.51
N THR A 9 17.94 -5.71 48.91
CA THR A 9 18.08 -5.29 47.51
C THR A 9 17.54 -6.33 46.52
N LYS A 10 17.70 -7.63 46.82
CA LYS A 10 17.15 -8.72 45.99
C LYS A 10 15.62 -8.79 46.07
N LEU A 11 15.02 -8.49 47.22
CA LEU A 11 13.57 -8.44 47.39
C LEU A 11 12.94 -7.23 46.66
N LEU A 12 13.64 -6.10 46.61
CA LEU A 12 13.20 -4.89 45.91
C LEU A 12 13.23 -5.06 44.37
N LEU A 13 14.24 -5.76 43.84
CA LEU A 13 14.37 -6.07 42.41
C LEU A 13 13.32 -7.08 41.92
N LEU A 14 12.91 -8.04 42.75
CA LEU A 14 11.87 -9.01 42.41
C LEU A 14 10.46 -8.37 42.41
N ALA A 15 10.20 -7.42 43.31
CA ALA A 15 8.95 -6.66 43.37
C ALA A 15 8.79 -5.70 42.17
N LEU A 16 9.88 -5.14 41.64
CA LEU A 16 9.85 -4.26 40.47
C LEU A 16 9.56 -5.05 39.16
N CYS A 17 10.00 -6.30 39.06
CA CYS A 17 9.64 -7.20 37.95
C CYS A 17 8.17 -7.66 38.00
N ALA A 18 7.56 -7.76 39.18
CA ALA A 18 6.14 -8.14 39.30
C ALA A 18 5.19 -7.00 38.89
N ALA A 19 5.60 -5.74 39.10
CA ALA A 19 4.81 -4.56 38.72
C ALA A 19 4.75 -4.31 37.20
N THR A 20 5.68 -4.85 36.41
CA THR A 20 5.63 -4.76 34.93
C THR A 20 4.79 -5.84 34.26
N VAL A 21 4.35 -6.86 35.00
CA VAL A 21 3.55 -7.98 34.47
C VAL A 21 2.04 -7.71 34.59
N ALA A 22 1.63 -6.70 35.38
CA ALA A 22 0.22 -6.36 35.60
C ALA A 22 -0.33 -5.29 34.63
N CYS A 23 0.25 -5.15 33.44
CA CYS A 23 -0.47 -4.52 32.34
C CYS A 23 -1.45 -5.57 31.80
N ASP A 24 -2.63 -5.63 32.43
CA ASP A 24 -3.77 -6.38 31.95
C ASP A 24 -3.96 -6.04 30.46
N SER A 25 -3.68 -7.02 29.63
CA SER A 25 -4.14 -7.11 28.26
C SER A 25 -5.66 -7.23 28.28
N ASN A 26 -6.33 -6.13 28.63
CA ASN A 26 -7.69 -5.88 28.20
C ASN A 26 -7.61 -5.68 26.69
N THR A 27 -7.48 -6.79 25.96
CA THR A 27 -7.87 -6.86 24.55
C THR A 27 -9.33 -6.51 24.53
N SER A 28 -9.61 -5.22 24.38
CA SER A 28 -10.89 -4.69 23.97
C SER A 28 -11.35 -5.59 22.85
N ASN A 29 -12.40 -6.38 23.11
CA ASN A 29 -13.04 -7.24 22.12
C ASN A 29 -13.83 -6.31 21.19
N VAL A 30 -13.10 -5.46 20.45
CA VAL A 30 -13.63 -4.68 19.35
C VAL A 30 -14.16 -5.73 18.41
N PRO A 31 -15.47 -5.74 18.10
CA PRO A 31 -16.02 -6.68 17.13
C PRO A 31 -15.14 -6.61 15.89
N GLN A 32 -14.42 -7.69 15.60
CA GLN A 32 -13.63 -7.81 14.38
C GLN A 32 -14.63 -7.79 13.24
N ARG A 33 -14.92 -6.60 12.69
CA ARG A 33 -15.69 -6.52 11.46
C ARG A 33 -14.93 -7.36 10.44
N PRO A 34 -15.64 -8.19 9.65
CA PRO A 34 -14.98 -8.92 8.58
C PRO A 34 -14.15 -7.96 7.73
N ALA A 35 -12.94 -8.37 7.39
CA ALA A 35 -12.10 -7.64 6.45
C ALA A 35 -12.91 -7.33 5.18
N PRO A 36 -12.95 -6.06 4.71
CA PRO A 36 -13.75 -5.70 3.55
C PRO A 36 -13.12 -6.26 2.26
N ASN A 37 -13.93 -6.65 1.29
CA ASN A 37 -13.43 -6.95 -0.05
C ASN A 37 -12.92 -5.66 -0.71
N VAL A 38 -11.80 -5.74 -1.42
CA VAL A 38 -11.25 -4.60 -2.19
C VAL A 38 -11.31 -4.94 -3.67
N LEU A 39 -12.03 -4.11 -4.44
CA LEU A 39 -12.11 -4.20 -5.90
C LEU A 39 -11.44 -2.96 -6.49
N LEU A 40 -10.35 -3.16 -7.24
CA LEU A 40 -9.65 -2.11 -7.94
C LEU A 40 -9.89 -2.25 -9.45
N ILE A 41 -10.57 -1.27 -10.04
CA ILE A 41 -10.81 -1.20 -11.48
C ILE A 41 -9.87 -0.15 -12.05
N LEU A 42 -8.94 -0.56 -12.91
CA LEU A 42 -7.99 0.31 -13.58
C LEU A 42 -8.26 0.29 -15.09
N ALA A 43 -8.78 1.39 -15.63
CA ALA A 43 -8.95 1.56 -17.07
C ALA A 43 -7.62 1.93 -17.74
N ASP A 44 -7.44 1.54 -19.01
CA ASP A 44 -6.25 1.82 -19.82
C ASP A 44 -6.60 2.92 -20.82
N ASP A 45 -5.86 4.03 -20.78
CA ASP A 45 -6.03 5.21 -21.64
C ASP A 45 -7.43 5.85 -21.66
N LEU A 46 -8.23 5.66 -20.60
CA LEU A 46 -9.53 6.32 -20.43
C LEU A 46 -9.34 7.82 -20.13
N GLY A 47 -9.98 8.67 -20.93
CA GLY A 47 -9.96 10.11 -20.79
C GLY A 47 -10.76 10.61 -19.58
N PHE A 48 -10.43 11.81 -19.10
CA PHE A 48 -11.08 12.41 -17.94
C PHE A 48 -12.61 12.56 -18.11
N SER A 49 -13.07 12.91 -19.31
CA SER A 49 -14.48 13.14 -19.62
C SER A 49 -15.13 11.98 -20.40
N ASP A 50 -14.59 10.76 -20.30
CA ASP A 50 -15.13 9.58 -21.01
C ASP A 50 -16.20 8.83 -20.20
N LEU A 51 -16.37 9.17 -18.92
CA LEU A 51 -17.46 8.65 -18.09
C LEU A 51 -18.58 9.69 -17.96
N GLY A 52 -19.84 9.23 -17.97
CA GLY A 52 -21.02 10.08 -17.79
C GLY A 52 -20.96 10.92 -16.51
N ALA A 53 -20.45 10.34 -15.42
CA ALA A 53 -20.18 11.03 -14.16
C ALA A 53 -19.21 12.23 -14.25
N TYR A 54 -18.41 12.31 -15.32
CA TYR A 54 -17.51 13.42 -15.64
C TYR A 54 -17.96 14.23 -16.88
N GLY A 55 -19.18 14.01 -17.36
CA GLY A 55 -19.80 14.80 -18.44
C GLY A 55 -19.74 14.17 -19.84
N SER A 56 -19.44 12.88 -19.96
CA SER A 56 -19.39 12.18 -21.25
C SER A 56 -20.76 11.96 -21.90
N GLU A 57 -20.76 11.84 -23.22
CA GLU A 57 -21.87 11.28 -24.02
C GLU A 57 -21.86 9.75 -24.09
N ILE A 58 -20.76 9.09 -23.71
CA ILE A 58 -20.64 7.63 -23.74
C ILE A 58 -21.54 7.04 -22.64
N PRO A 59 -22.41 6.06 -22.94
CA PRO A 59 -23.27 5.46 -21.94
C PRO A 59 -22.46 4.55 -20.99
N THR A 60 -22.21 5.02 -19.76
CA THR A 60 -21.45 4.30 -18.73
C THR A 60 -22.26 4.00 -17.45
N PRO A 61 -23.46 3.39 -17.55
CA PRO A 61 -24.43 3.36 -16.46
C PRO A 61 -23.92 2.68 -15.17
N ASN A 62 -23.04 1.69 -15.28
CA ASN A 62 -22.46 1.02 -14.10
C ASN A 62 -21.48 1.92 -13.35
N PHE A 63 -20.63 2.67 -14.06
CA PHE A 63 -19.72 3.62 -13.43
C PHE A 63 -20.48 4.84 -12.89
N ASP A 64 -21.53 5.28 -13.58
CA ASP A 64 -22.36 6.39 -13.12
C ASP A 64 -23.10 6.03 -11.82
N ALA A 65 -23.58 4.80 -11.69
CA ALA A 65 -24.20 4.31 -10.45
C ALA A 65 -23.19 4.23 -9.28
N LEU A 66 -21.95 3.81 -9.55
CA LEU A 66 -20.86 3.83 -8.56
C LEU A 66 -20.51 5.26 -8.15
N ALA A 67 -20.47 6.20 -9.11
CA ALA A 67 -20.19 7.61 -8.84
C ALA A 67 -21.27 8.27 -7.98
N GLN A 68 -22.55 7.97 -8.23
CA GLN A 68 -23.69 8.50 -7.47
C GLN A 68 -23.71 8.06 -6.01
N SER A 69 -23.22 6.85 -5.72
CA SER A 69 -23.17 6.28 -4.36
C SER A 69 -21.80 6.38 -3.69
N GLY A 70 -20.80 6.90 -4.42
CA GLY A 70 -19.41 6.96 -4.00
C GLY A 70 -18.89 8.40 -3.87
N THR A 71 -17.62 8.57 -4.19
CA THR A 71 -16.94 9.88 -4.19
C THR A 71 -16.21 10.06 -5.51
N LEU A 72 -16.45 11.19 -6.17
CA LEU A 72 -15.73 11.58 -7.37
C LEU A 72 -14.45 12.35 -7.00
N LEU A 73 -13.38 12.04 -7.72
CA LEU A 73 -12.10 12.73 -7.58
C LEU A 73 -11.84 13.55 -8.84
N THR A 74 -11.68 14.87 -8.71
CA THR A 74 -11.30 15.76 -9.82
C THR A 74 -9.83 16.19 -9.75
N ASN A 75 -9.13 15.77 -8.70
CA ASN A 75 -7.74 16.09 -8.41
C ASN A 75 -6.95 14.83 -8.06
N PHE A 76 -7.06 13.80 -8.91
CA PHE A 76 -6.35 12.53 -8.81
C PHE A 76 -5.39 12.40 -9.99
N TYR A 77 -4.15 11.97 -9.72
CA TYR A 77 -3.07 11.96 -10.71
C TYR A 77 -2.47 10.58 -10.87
N ALA A 78 -2.16 10.25 -12.11
CA ALA A 78 -1.33 9.11 -12.49
C ALA A 78 -0.07 9.64 -13.19
N ASN A 79 0.89 8.76 -13.44
CA ASN A 79 1.99 9.08 -14.35
C ASN A 79 1.45 9.19 -15.79
N ALA A 80 2.22 9.84 -16.67
CA ALA A 80 1.84 10.06 -18.07
C ALA A 80 1.76 8.77 -18.91
N THR A 81 2.26 7.63 -18.42
CA THR A 81 2.22 6.35 -19.16
C THR A 81 1.89 5.16 -18.27
N CYS A 82 1.40 4.08 -18.90
CA CYS A 82 0.81 2.92 -18.24
C CYS A 82 1.75 2.22 -17.24
N ALA A 83 2.97 1.82 -17.64
CA ALA A 83 3.86 1.05 -16.79
C ALA A 83 4.36 1.84 -15.55
N PRO A 84 4.83 3.10 -15.68
CA PRO A 84 5.10 3.95 -14.53
C PRO A 84 3.90 4.10 -13.59
N SER A 85 2.70 4.39 -14.10
CA SER A 85 1.48 4.51 -13.28
C SER A 85 1.16 3.24 -12.50
N ARG A 86 1.23 2.08 -13.16
CA ARG A 86 0.98 0.77 -12.52
C ARG A 86 2.04 0.45 -11.46
N SER A 87 3.29 0.81 -11.70
CA SER A 87 4.37 0.61 -10.72
C SER A 87 4.16 1.43 -9.45
N MET A 88 3.72 2.69 -9.59
CA MET A 88 3.40 3.57 -8.46
C MET A 88 2.18 3.06 -7.69
N LEU A 89 1.14 2.62 -8.42
CA LEU A 89 -0.06 2.03 -7.81
C LEU A 89 0.24 0.78 -6.99
N LEU A 90 1.09 -0.11 -7.52
CA LEU A 90 1.42 -1.38 -6.88
C LEU A 90 2.35 -1.21 -5.68
N SER A 91 3.26 -0.23 -5.71
CA SER A 91 4.29 -0.04 -4.67
C SER A 91 3.98 1.07 -3.65
N GLY A 92 3.15 2.05 -4.03
CA GLY A 92 3.00 3.30 -3.27
C GLY A 92 4.21 4.24 -3.37
N MET A 93 5.15 3.99 -4.30
CA MET A 93 6.41 4.74 -4.45
C MET A 93 6.49 5.43 -5.81
N ASP A 94 7.41 6.39 -5.97
CA ASP A 94 7.71 6.99 -7.29
C ASP A 94 8.23 5.93 -8.28
N SER A 95 7.87 6.06 -9.56
CA SER A 95 8.19 5.06 -10.57
C SER A 95 9.69 4.90 -10.80
N HIS A 96 10.50 5.95 -10.63
CA HIS A 96 11.97 5.85 -10.73
C HIS A 96 12.56 5.02 -9.59
N ALA A 97 11.97 5.11 -8.39
CA ALA A 97 12.44 4.36 -7.23
C ALA A 97 12.22 2.84 -7.40
N VAL A 98 11.28 2.45 -8.25
CA VAL A 98 10.91 1.04 -8.48
C VAL A 98 11.27 0.52 -9.87
N GLY A 99 12.16 1.19 -10.61
CA GLY A 99 12.67 0.67 -11.89
C GLY A 99 11.83 0.99 -13.13
N PHE A 100 10.77 1.78 -12.98
CA PHE A 100 9.84 2.18 -14.05
C PHE A 100 9.86 3.70 -14.26
N GLY A 101 11.03 4.33 -14.26
CA GLY A 101 11.20 5.76 -14.57
C GLY A 101 10.73 6.13 -15.98
N PHE A 102 10.60 5.13 -16.87
CA PHE A 102 10.02 5.29 -18.20
C PHE A 102 9.29 4.01 -18.64
N ASN A 103 8.54 4.08 -19.74
CA ASN A 103 7.93 2.87 -20.31
C ASN A 103 9.04 1.89 -20.76
N PRO A 104 9.10 0.64 -20.23
CA PRO A 104 10.18 -0.30 -20.52
C PRO A 104 10.39 -0.57 -22.01
N SER A 105 9.30 -0.67 -22.77
CA SER A 105 9.36 -0.91 -24.22
C SER A 105 10.03 0.24 -24.98
N ALA A 106 9.85 1.47 -24.51
CA ALA A 106 10.49 2.64 -25.08
C ALA A 106 11.91 2.85 -24.52
N ALA A 107 12.11 2.62 -23.22
CA ALA A 107 13.40 2.75 -22.54
C ALA A 107 14.47 1.85 -23.17
N SER A 108 14.12 0.61 -23.51
CA SER A 108 15.03 -0.34 -24.16
C SER A 108 15.63 0.15 -25.49
N ARG A 109 14.95 1.09 -26.16
CA ARG A 109 15.36 1.70 -27.44
C ARG A 109 16.21 2.95 -27.28
N LEU A 110 16.36 3.46 -26.06
CA LEU A 110 17.11 4.68 -25.76
C LEU A 110 18.44 4.30 -25.10
N PRO A 111 19.58 4.37 -25.82
CA PRO A 111 20.88 3.97 -25.27
C PRO A 111 21.25 4.72 -23.98
N ILE A 112 20.81 5.97 -23.82
CA ILE A 112 21.08 6.80 -22.65
C ILE A 112 20.43 6.29 -21.36
N LEU A 113 19.38 5.46 -21.44
CA LEU A 113 18.69 4.91 -20.28
C LEU A 113 19.15 3.49 -19.92
N ARG A 114 20.00 2.88 -20.76
CA ARG A 114 20.39 1.48 -20.59
C ARG A 114 21.35 1.32 -19.41
N GLY A 115 20.92 0.55 -18.40
CA GLY A 115 21.71 0.30 -17.20
C GLY A 115 21.62 1.42 -16.16
N GLU A 116 20.87 2.48 -16.45
CA GLU A 116 20.61 3.56 -15.50
C GLU A 116 19.69 3.10 -14.38
N ALA A 117 20.01 3.50 -13.16
CA ALA A 117 19.19 3.21 -11.99
C ALA A 117 17.77 3.77 -12.18
N GLY A 118 16.76 2.95 -11.91
CA GLY A 118 15.36 3.33 -12.07
C GLY A 118 14.78 3.12 -13.46
N TYR A 119 15.54 2.61 -14.43
CA TYR A 119 15.09 2.38 -15.81
C TYR A 119 15.22 0.92 -16.28
N SER A 120 15.38 -0.04 -15.35
CA SER A 120 15.48 -1.46 -15.69
C SER A 120 14.21 -2.00 -16.36
N GLY A 121 13.04 -1.51 -15.96
CA GLY A 121 11.74 -2.08 -16.33
C GLY A 121 11.41 -3.39 -15.63
N ASP A 122 12.27 -3.84 -14.71
CA ASP A 122 12.09 -5.05 -13.91
C ASP A 122 11.59 -4.70 -12.51
N TRP A 123 10.64 -5.47 -12.00
CA TRP A 123 10.13 -5.28 -10.65
C TRP A 123 11.24 -5.58 -9.61
N PRO A 124 11.54 -4.64 -8.69
CA PRO A 124 12.61 -4.81 -7.72
C PRO A 124 12.26 -5.88 -6.67
N ALA A 125 13.16 -6.86 -6.48
CA ALA A 125 12.95 -7.99 -5.57
C ALA A 125 12.77 -7.60 -4.09
N HIS A 126 13.14 -6.38 -3.70
CA HIS A 126 13.04 -5.90 -2.32
C HIS A 126 11.76 -5.10 -2.04
N ILE A 127 10.90 -4.90 -3.05
CA ILE A 127 9.63 -4.17 -2.90
C ILE A 127 8.46 -5.15 -2.99
N ASN A 128 7.68 -5.19 -1.92
CA ASN A 128 6.41 -5.91 -1.88
C ASN A 128 5.31 -5.02 -2.46
N SER A 129 4.57 -5.52 -3.44
CA SER A 129 3.39 -4.81 -3.92
C SER A 129 2.27 -4.85 -2.88
N PHE A 130 1.29 -3.95 -2.95
CA PHE A 130 0.11 -4.07 -2.08
C PHE A 130 -0.61 -5.41 -2.30
N VAL A 131 -0.52 -6.00 -3.50
CA VAL A 131 -1.11 -7.31 -3.79
C VAL A 131 -0.42 -8.41 -2.97
N SER A 132 0.92 -8.44 -2.92
CA SER A 132 1.61 -9.44 -2.09
C SER A 132 1.35 -9.22 -0.60
N GLN A 133 1.31 -7.96 -0.16
CA GLN A 133 0.96 -7.61 1.22
C GLN A 133 -0.48 -8.05 1.59
N PHE A 134 -1.43 -7.92 0.67
CA PHE A 134 -2.80 -8.40 0.87
C PHE A 134 -2.85 -9.93 0.95
N SER A 135 -2.12 -10.62 0.09
CA SER A 135 -2.02 -12.08 0.14
C SER A 135 -1.43 -12.57 1.46
N GLU A 136 -0.34 -11.95 1.93
CA GLU A 136 0.28 -12.22 3.23
C GLU A 136 -0.68 -11.93 4.41
N ALA A 137 -1.56 -10.95 4.27
CA ALA A 137 -2.60 -10.62 5.23
C ALA A 137 -3.84 -11.54 5.16
N GLY A 138 -3.83 -12.57 4.31
CA GLY A 138 -4.91 -13.57 4.21
C GLY A 138 -6.02 -13.23 3.24
N TYR A 139 -5.85 -12.21 2.39
CA TYR A 139 -6.78 -11.95 1.28
C TYR A 139 -6.54 -12.91 0.12
N TYR A 140 -7.62 -13.26 -0.58
CA TYR A 140 -7.51 -13.86 -1.91
C TYR A 140 -7.27 -12.75 -2.94
N THR A 141 -6.22 -12.93 -3.74
CA THR A 141 -5.82 -11.98 -4.80
C THR A 141 -6.01 -12.64 -6.16
N PHE A 142 -6.70 -11.95 -7.08
CA PHE A 142 -7.06 -12.43 -8.42
C PHE A 142 -6.53 -11.49 -9.50
#